data_AF-A0A453T6D6-F1
#
_entry.id   AF-A0A453T6D6-F1
#
_cell.length_a   1.000
_cell.length_b   1.000
_cell.length_c   1.000
_cell.angle_alpha   90.00
_cell.angle_beta   90.00
_cell.angle_gamma   90.00
#
_symmetry.space_group_name_H-M   'P 1'
#
loop_
_entity.id
_entity.type
_entity.pdbx_description
1 polymer ?
#
loop_
_entity_poly.entity_id
_entity_poly.type
_entity_poly.pdbx_seq_one_letter_code
_entity_poly.pdbx_strand_id
1 'polypeptide(L)'
;EDVCEGKDFSFPLEEQRVLELWSKLDAFHEQLRRTEGGEEFIFYDGPPFATGLPHYGHILAGTIKDVVTRHQSMRGRHVMRRFGWDCHGLPVEFEIDKLLGITNRQQVLDLGIGKYNETCRGIVTKYVAEWEAVVTRTGRWIDFKADYKTMDINFMESVWWVFGQLWDKDLVYKGFKVMPYSTGCKTALSNFEAGLDYRTVPDPAVMVSFPVIGDADNAALVAWTTTPWTLPSNLALCVNANLVYAKVKDRSNGTVYIVAESRLGQLPVKAKASGKKQAPSKGSNAEAVQGGLDTESYELLAKIPGSSLVGLKYTPLFDFFLELQDTAFRVIADNYVTDDSGTGVVHCAPAFGEDDHRVCLSAGIIEASGLVVAVDDDGHFIEKISQFKGRHVKEADKDIINAVKDKGRLVSKGSIEHSYPYCWRSGTPLIYRAVPSWFIKVEKIRDQLLECNKETYWVPDYVKEKRFHNWLEGARDWAVSRSRFWGTPLPVWISQDGEEIVVMDSIEKLERLSGVKVNI
;
A
#
# COMPACT_ATOMS: atom_id res chain seq x y z
N GLU A 1 37.37 -39.99 30.88
CA GLU A 1 38.39 -40.67 30.06
C GLU A 1 38.21 -40.27 28.61
N ASP A 2 38.33 -38.99 28.25
CA ASP A 2 37.97 -38.57 26.89
C ASP A 2 38.80 -37.37 26.45
N VAL A 3 39.94 -37.63 25.81
CA VAL A 3 40.23 -37.33 24.40
C VAL A 3 41.46 -38.18 24.05
N CYS A 4 41.27 -39.30 23.34
CA CYS A 4 42.37 -40.03 22.72
C CYS A 4 42.32 -39.75 21.21
N GLU A 5 43.47 -39.44 20.60
CA GLU A 5 43.61 -39.39 19.15
C GLU A 5 43.10 -40.71 18.52
N GLY A 6 42.23 -40.62 17.52
CA GLY A 6 41.76 -41.78 16.74
C GLY A 6 40.36 -42.32 17.09
N LYS A 7 39.56 -41.67 17.95
CA LYS A 7 38.12 -41.95 18.06
C LYS A 7 37.32 -41.02 17.15
N ASP A 8 36.37 -41.56 16.40
CA ASP A 8 35.39 -40.78 15.63
C ASP A 8 34.57 -39.90 16.59
N PHE A 9 34.76 -38.59 16.51
CA PHE A 9 34.03 -37.61 17.30
C PHE A 9 32.90 -36.99 16.46
N SER A 10 31.68 -37.03 16.98
CA SER A 10 30.49 -36.50 16.31
C SER A 10 29.95 -35.29 17.06
N PHE A 11 30.19 -34.08 16.51
CA PHE A 11 29.62 -32.84 17.06
C PHE A 11 28.09 -32.90 17.23
N PRO A 12 27.30 -33.41 16.26
CA PRO A 12 25.84 -33.49 16.44
C PRO A 12 25.41 -34.37 17.63
N LEU A 13 26.09 -35.50 17.85
CA LEU A 13 25.78 -36.39 18.98
C LEU A 13 26.20 -35.76 20.32
N GLU A 14 27.34 -35.07 20.34
CA GLU A 14 27.80 -34.39 21.54
C GLU A 14 26.90 -33.21 21.92
N GLU A 15 26.43 -32.43 20.95
CA GLU A 15 25.43 -31.39 21.21
C GLU A 15 24.14 -31.96 21.81
N GLN A 16 23.64 -33.11 21.34
CA GLN A 16 22.46 -33.76 21.92
C GLN A 16 22.69 -34.13 23.40
N ARG A 17 23.87 -34.67 23.74
CA ARG A 17 24.24 -34.95 25.13
C ARG A 17 24.27 -33.69 25.99
N VAL A 18 24.81 -32.59 25.46
CA VAL A 18 24.84 -31.29 26.17
C VAL A 18 23.44 -30.73 26.36
N LEU A 19 22.56 -30.82 25.35
CA LEU A 19 21.16 -30.40 25.46
C LEU A 19 20.39 -31.20 26.52
N GLU A 20 20.61 -32.52 26.58
CA GLU A 20 20.04 -33.38 27.64
C GLU A 20 20.53 -32.96 29.03
N LEU A 21 21.83 -32.64 29.16
CA LEU A 21 22.40 -32.14 30.41
C LEU A 21 21.76 -30.81 30.82
N TRP A 22 21.63 -29.85 29.89
CA TRP A 22 20.98 -28.56 30.17
C TRP A 22 19.53 -28.72 30.60
N SER A 23 18.80 -29.65 29.98
CA SER A 23 17.42 -29.97 30.36
C SER A 23 17.33 -30.56 31.77
N LYS A 24 18.17 -31.55 32.09
CA LYS A 24 18.21 -32.18 33.44
C LYS A 24 18.54 -31.18 34.55
N LEU A 25 19.40 -30.20 34.27
CA LEU A 25 19.82 -29.17 35.23
C LEU A 25 18.89 -27.96 35.28
N ASP A 26 17.90 -27.90 34.40
CA ASP A 26 17.11 -26.70 34.15
C ASP A 26 17.98 -25.44 33.96
N ALA A 27 19.04 -25.59 33.15
CA ALA A 27 20.17 -24.67 33.12
C ALA A 27 19.80 -23.21 32.80
N PHE A 28 18.77 -22.99 31.99
CA PHE A 28 18.28 -21.65 31.66
C PHE A 28 17.64 -20.97 32.88
N HIS A 29 16.68 -21.63 33.55
CA HIS A 29 16.03 -21.06 34.73
C HIS A 29 17.00 -20.94 35.90
N GLU A 30 17.93 -21.88 36.07
CA GLU A 30 18.99 -21.75 37.07
C GLU A 30 19.92 -20.55 36.77
N GLN A 31 20.22 -20.27 35.49
CA GLN A 31 20.94 -19.04 35.12
C GLN A 31 20.15 -17.79 35.50
N LEU A 32 18.84 -17.75 35.20
CA LEU A 32 17.98 -16.63 35.57
C LEU A 32 17.98 -16.41 37.09
N ARG A 33 17.76 -17.47 37.86
CA ARG A 33 17.76 -17.46 39.33
C ARG A 33 19.06 -16.91 39.91
N ARG A 34 20.21 -17.27 39.33
CA ARG A 34 21.53 -16.75 39.77
C ARG A 34 21.72 -15.25 39.58
N THR A 35 20.94 -14.66 38.69
CA THR A 35 20.99 -13.22 38.38
C THR A 35 19.79 -12.45 38.95
N GLU A 36 18.91 -13.12 39.70
CA GLU A 36 17.73 -12.52 40.31
C GLU A 36 18.12 -11.38 41.28
N GLY A 37 17.41 -10.25 41.21
CA GLY A 37 17.72 -9.03 41.98
C GLY A 37 18.91 -8.22 41.46
N GLY A 38 19.57 -8.65 40.37
CA GLY A 38 20.62 -7.90 39.69
C GLY A 38 20.08 -6.79 38.76
N GLU A 39 21.00 -6.08 38.08
CA GLU A 39 20.63 -5.08 37.06
C GLU A 39 19.89 -5.74 35.89
N GLU A 40 18.71 -5.25 35.56
CA GLU A 40 17.92 -5.79 34.45
C GLU A 40 18.49 -5.40 33.08
N PHE A 41 18.46 -6.35 32.15
CA PHE A 41 18.62 -6.08 30.72
C PHE A 41 17.36 -6.54 30.01
N ILE A 42 16.53 -5.57 29.62
CA ILE A 42 15.26 -5.81 28.96
C ILE A 42 15.51 -6.13 27.49
N PHE A 43 15.10 -7.33 27.09
CA PHE A 43 15.21 -7.80 25.72
C PHE A 43 13.82 -8.07 25.15
N TYR A 44 13.50 -7.46 24.01
CA TYR A 44 12.26 -7.71 23.28
C TYR A 44 12.51 -8.67 22.12
N ASP A 45 11.77 -9.78 22.13
CA ASP A 45 11.83 -10.74 21.04
C ASP A 45 10.84 -10.36 19.94
N GLY A 46 11.35 -10.01 18.75
CA GLY A 46 10.50 -9.80 17.58
C GLY A 46 9.73 -11.08 17.22
N PRO A 47 8.40 -11.07 17.28
CA PRO A 47 7.60 -12.29 17.18
C PRO A 47 7.55 -12.78 15.72
N PRO A 48 7.95 -14.03 15.42
CA PRO A 48 7.72 -14.62 14.10
C PRO A 48 6.23 -14.91 13.85
N PHE A 49 5.86 -14.95 12.57
CA PHE A 49 4.54 -15.46 12.16
C PHE A 49 4.44 -16.97 12.39
N ALA A 50 3.33 -17.42 12.98
CA ALA A 50 3.04 -18.84 13.19
C ALA A 50 2.40 -19.51 11.96
N THR A 51 3.02 -19.38 10.79
CA THR A 51 2.44 -19.82 9.49
C THR A 51 3.26 -20.85 8.72
N GLY A 52 4.45 -21.21 9.21
CA GLY A 52 5.35 -22.11 8.52
C GLY A 52 6.52 -22.57 9.37
N LEU A 53 7.35 -23.46 8.82
CA LEU A 53 8.57 -23.93 9.48
C LEU A 53 9.69 -22.86 9.47
N PRO A 54 10.59 -22.86 10.46
CA PRO A 54 11.69 -21.91 10.48
C PRO A 54 12.68 -22.16 9.32
N HIS A 55 13.17 -21.08 8.69
CA HIS A 55 14.24 -21.12 7.68
C HIS A 55 15.52 -20.46 8.22
N TYR A 56 16.60 -20.46 7.43
CA TYR A 56 17.91 -19.94 7.85
C TYR A 56 17.92 -18.49 8.36
N GLY A 57 16.98 -17.65 7.89
CA GLY A 57 16.82 -16.29 8.40
C GLY A 57 16.36 -16.25 9.86
N HIS A 58 15.44 -17.14 10.23
CA HIS A 58 14.99 -17.29 11.62
C HIS A 58 16.10 -17.82 12.52
N ILE A 59 16.90 -18.77 12.02
CA ILE A 59 18.06 -19.31 12.75
C ILE A 59 19.09 -18.20 12.99
N LEU A 60 19.46 -17.44 11.95
CA LEU A 60 20.40 -16.32 12.07
C LEU A 60 19.93 -15.28 13.11
N ALA A 61 18.68 -14.83 13.03
CA ALA A 61 18.13 -13.88 13.99
C ALA A 61 18.08 -14.47 15.40
N GLY A 62 17.69 -15.74 15.55
CA GLY A 62 17.68 -16.47 16.81
C GLY A 62 19.07 -16.54 17.46
N THR A 63 20.09 -16.87 16.67
CA THR A 63 21.49 -16.95 17.13
C THR A 63 21.99 -15.61 17.64
N ILE A 64 21.76 -14.51 16.90
CA ILE A 64 22.20 -13.17 17.35
C ILE A 64 21.53 -12.80 18.68
N LYS A 65 20.22 -13.03 18.80
CA LYS A 65 19.44 -12.75 20.01
C LYS A 65 19.94 -13.58 21.20
N ASP A 66 20.27 -14.85 20.99
CA ASP A 66 20.81 -15.73 22.02
C ASP A 66 22.23 -15.32 22.46
N VAL A 67 23.13 -15.02 21.52
CA VAL A 67 24.50 -14.59 21.82
C VAL A 67 24.51 -13.31 22.67
N VAL A 68 23.72 -12.31 22.30
CA VAL A 68 23.64 -11.04 23.04
C VAL A 68 23.10 -11.27 24.45
N THR A 69 21.99 -12.00 24.59
CA THR A 69 21.35 -12.22 25.88
C THR A 69 22.20 -13.09 26.81
N ARG A 70 22.89 -14.11 26.29
CA ARG A 70 23.88 -14.88 27.05
C ARG A 70 25.06 -14.02 27.51
N HIS A 71 25.60 -13.19 26.62
CA HIS A 71 26.69 -12.29 26.96
C HIS A 71 26.32 -11.35 28.11
N GLN A 72 25.12 -10.75 28.08
CA GLN A 72 24.64 -9.89 29.16
C GLN A 72 24.43 -10.64 30.47
N SER A 73 23.86 -11.85 30.42
CA SER A 73 23.75 -12.71 31.60
C SER A 73 25.11 -13.04 32.22
N MET A 74 26.11 -13.35 31.39
CA MET A 74 27.48 -13.62 31.86
C MET A 74 28.17 -12.41 32.49
N ARG A 75 27.70 -11.20 32.17
CA ARG A 75 28.13 -9.95 32.82
C ARG A 75 27.38 -9.66 34.14
N GLY A 76 26.54 -10.60 34.60
CA GLY A 76 25.81 -10.52 35.87
C GLY A 76 24.46 -9.81 35.77
N ARG A 77 23.98 -9.49 34.57
CA ARG A 77 22.66 -8.86 34.39
C ARG A 77 21.53 -9.89 34.40
N HIS A 78 20.37 -9.48 34.89
CA HIS A 78 19.15 -10.27 34.83
C HIS A 78 18.48 -10.10 33.47
N VAL A 79 18.43 -11.15 32.66
CA VAL A 79 17.95 -11.10 31.27
C VAL A 79 16.75 -12.02 31.08
N MET A 80 15.54 -11.51 31.29
CA MET A 80 14.31 -12.25 30.97
C MET A 80 14.16 -12.42 29.46
N ARG A 81 13.79 -13.63 29.01
CA ARG A 81 13.69 -13.97 27.58
C ARG A 81 12.38 -14.73 27.35
N ARG A 82 11.38 -14.04 26.81
CA ARG A 82 10.06 -14.60 26.50
C ARG A 82 9.90 -14.69 25.00
N PHE A 83 9.47 -15.84 24.50
CA PHE A 83 9.17 -16.00 23.07
C PHE A 83 7.87 -15.27 22.74
N GLY A 84 7.80 -14.68 21.55
CA GLY A 84 6.60 -14.00 21.04
C GLY A 84 6.04 -14.68 19.80
N TRP A 85 4.73 -14.64 19.61
CA TRP A 85 4.07 -15.16 18.42
C TRP A 85 3.18 -14.11 17.78
N ASP A 86 3.41 -13.85 16.49
CA ASP A 86 2.47 -13.08 15.69
C ASP A 86 1.45 -14.04 15.06
N CYS A 87 0.27 -14.08 15.67
CA CYS A 87 -0.79 -15.02 15.39
C CYS A 87 -1.86 -14.46 14.46
N HIS A 88 -1.85 -13.17 14.13
CA HIS A 88 -2.95 -12.49 13.44
C HIS A 88 -2.59 -12.07 12.01
N GLY A 89 -3.61 -11.72 11.24
CA GLY A 89 -3.47 -11.04 9.96
C GLY A 89 -3.30 -11.94 8.74
N LEU A 90 -2.97 -11.29 7.63
CA LEU A 90 -3.00 -11.87 6.29
C LEU A 90 -2.17 -13.15 6.13
N PRO A 91 -0.95 -13.29 6.70
CA PRO A 91 -0.18 -14.52 6.50
C PRO A 91 -0.91 -15.78 6.98
N VAL A 92 -1.61 -15.71 8.11
CA VAL A 92 -2.37 -16.86 8.66
C VAL A 92 -3.62 -17.11 7.83
N GLU A 93 -4.40 -16.06 7.57
CA GLU A 93 -5.62 -16.17 6.74
C GLU A 93 -5.32 -16.70 5.34
N PHE A 94 -4.19 -16.32 4.73
CA PHE A 94 -3.81 -16.78 3.40
C PHE A 94 -3.53 -18.28 3.34
N GLU A 95 -2.87 -18.85 4.36
CA GLU A 95 -2.66 -20.29 4.43
C GLU A 95 -3.96 -21.04 4.72
N ILE A 96 -4.84 -20.48 5.54
CA ILE A 96 -6.19 -21.04 5.76
C ILE A 96 -7.06 -20.95 4.49
N ASP A 97 -6.99 -19.84 3.77
CA ASP A 97 -7.71 -19.64 2.52
C ASP A 97 -7.30 -20.72 1.50
N LYS A 98 -5.99 -20.99 1.37
CA LYS A 98 -5.50 -22.09 0.53
C LYS A 98 -5.98 -23.46 0.99
N LEU A 99 -5.88 -23.73 2.30
CA LEU A 99 -6.27 -25.02 2.88
C LEU A 99 -7.75 -25.33 2.65
N LEU A 100 -8.60 -24.31 2.76
CA LEU A 100 -10.05 -24.43 2.62
C LEU A 100 -10.55 -24.17 1.18
N GLY A 101 -9.67 -23.76 0.26
CA GLY A 101 -10.05 -23.39 -1.10
C GLY A 101 -10.89 -22.11 -1.19
N ILE A 102 -10.71 -21.18 -0.24
CA ILE A 102 -11.43 -19.91 -0.18
C ILE A 102 -10.81 -18.92 -1.18
N THR A 103 -11.62 -18.49 -2.13
CA THR A 103 -11.25 -17.56 -3.20
C THR A 103 -11.92 -16.19 -3.06
N ASN A 104 -12.97 -16.06 -2.25
CA ASN A 104 -13.66 -14.79 -2.06
C ASN A 104 -14.23 -14.60 -0.64
N ARG A 105 -14.60 -13.35 -0.33
CA ARG A 105 -15.12 -12.95 0.98
C ARG A 105 -16.43 -13.68 1.36
N GLN A 106 -17.32 -13.91 0.40
CA GLN A 106 -18.63 -14.51 0.65
C GLN A 106 -18.51 -15.93 1.19
N GLN A 107 -17.54 -16.72 0.70
CA GLN A 107 -17.30 -18.08 1.19
C GLN A 107 -16.94 -18.12 2.69
N VAL A 108 -16.24 -17.10 3.21
CA VAL A 108 -15.96 -16.99 4.66
C VAL A 108 -17.25 -16.70 5.44
N LEU A 109 -18.11 -15.83 4.90
CA LEU A 109 -19.40 -15.51 5.50
C LEU A 109 -20.32 -16.74 5.52
N ASP A 110 -20.35 -17.51 4.42
CA ASP A 110 -21.15 -18.74 4.29
C ASP A 110 -20.64 -19.85 5.22
N LEU A 111 -19.32 -19.96 5.41
CA LEU A 111 -18.71 -20.87 6.38
C LEU A 111 -19.03 -20.47 7.83
N GLY A 112 -19.23 -19.17 8.06
CA GLY A 112 -19.36 -18.55 9.37
C GLY A 112 -18.03 -18.06 9.92
N ILE A 113 -17.97 -16.78 10.29
CA ILE A 113 -16.75 -16.10 10.77
C ILE A 113 -16.14 -16.82 11.99
N GLY A 114 -16.96 -17.27 12.94
CA GLY A 114 -16.47 -17.99 14.13
C GLY A 114 -15.74 -19.29 13.76
N LYS A 115 -16.27 -20.06 12.81
CA LYS A 115 -15.64 -21.30 12.36
C LYS A 115 -14.34 -21.05 11.58
N TYR A 116 -14.33 -20.00 10.76
CA TYR A 116 -13.12 -19.58 10.06
C TYR A 116 -12.02 -19.17 11.05
N ASN A 117 -12.34 -18.32 12.02
CA ASN A 117 -11.40 -17.83 13.03
C ASN A 117 -10.86 -18.95 13.92
N GLU A 118 -11.69 -19.94 14.31
CA GLU A 118 -11.21 -21.12 15.04
C GLU A 118 -10.26 -22.00 14.21
N THR A 119 -10.45 -22.03 12.88
CA THR A 119 -9.50 -22.71 11.98
C THR A 119 -8.17 -21.96 11.92
N CYS A 120 -8.19 -20.62 11.87
CA CYS A 120 -6.99 -19.78 11.98
C CYS A 120 -6.28 -19.94 13.33
N ARG A 121 -7.03 -20.09 14.43
CA ARG A 121 -6.45 -20.36 15.75
C ARG A 121 -5.74 -21.72 15.78
N GLY A 122 -6.33 -22.75 15.17
CA GLY A 122 -5.80 -24.11 15.19
C GLY A 122 -4.44 -24.29 14.50
N ILE A 123 -4.18 -23.56 13.40
CA ILE A 123 -2.91 -23.67 12.66
C ILE A 123 -1.72 -23.09 13.44
N VAL A 124 -1.96 -22.06 14.26
CA VAL A 124 -0.92 -21.44 15.12
C VAL A 124 -0.33 -22.48 16.07
N THR A 125 -1.20 -23.23 16.77
CA THR A 125 -0.77 -24.26 17.74
C THR A 125 0.10 -25.34 17.11
N LYS A 126 -0.17 -25.71 15.85
CA LYS A 126 0.62 -26.71 15.12
C LYS A 126 2.07 -26.26 14.92
N TYR A 127 2.28 -25.01 14.50
CA TYR A 127 3.62 -24.53 14.19
C TYR A 127 4.44 -24.20 15.45
N VAL A 128 3.81 -23.87 16.57
CA VAL A 128 4.51 -23.61 17.84
C VAL A 128 5.39 -24.79 18.26
N ALA A 129 4.86 -26.01 18.22
CA ALA A 129 5.58 -27.21 18.63
C ALA A 129 6.80 -27.52 17.74
N GLU A 130 6.64 -27.37 16.42
CA GLU A 130 7.74 -27.56 15.45
C GLU A 130 8.87 -26.54 15.66
N TRP A 131 8.50 -25.29 15.94
CA TRP A 131 9.47 -24.23 16.23
C TRP A 131 10.19 -24.44 17.55
N GLU A 132 9.48 -24.86 18.62
CA GLU A 132 10.10 -25.15 19.90
C GLU A 132 11.17 -26.23 19.76
N ALA A 133 10.90 -27.29 18.99
CA ALA A 133 11.86 -28.35 18.71
C ALA A 133 13.11 -27.82 17.97
N VAL A 134 12.93 -27.02 16.92
CA VAL A 134 14.06 -26.45 16.15
C VAL A 134 14.86 -25.46 17.00
N VAL A 135 14.19 -24.54 17.70
CA VAL A 135 14.85 -23.53 18.54
C VAL A 135 15.64 -24.19 19.68
N THR A 136 15.06 -25.20 20.33
CA THR A 136 15.74 -26.01 21.33
C THR A 136 16.98 -26.69 20.74
N ARG A 137 16.86 -27.27 19.53
CA ARG A 137 17.98 -27.92 18.85
C ARG A 137 19.11 -26.94 18.51
N THR A 138 18.80 -25.69 18.17
CA THR A 138 19.81 -24.63 17.96
C THR A 138 20.48 -24.15 19.25
N GLY A 139 20.01 -24.58 20.42
CA GLY A 139 20.58 -24.22 21.72
C GLY A 139 20.18 -22.83 22.21
N ARG A 140 19.19 -22.17 21.59
CA ARG A 140 18.72 -20.86 22.03
C ARG A 140 17.94 -20.97 23.34
N TRP A 141 18.35 -20.24 24.38
CA TRP A 141 17.66 -20.22 25.67
C TRP A 141 16.60 -19.13 25.68
N ILE A 142 15.33 -19.55 25.64
CA ILE A 142 14.16 -18.68 25.67
C ILE A 142 12.95 -19.43 26.25
N ASP A 143 12.07 -18.71 26.95
CA ASP A 143 10.87 -19.27 27.55
C ASP A 143 9.73 -19.39 26.52
N PHE A 144 9.30 -20.62 26.25
CA PHE A 144 8.13 -20.96 25.43
C PHE A 144 6.85 -21.17 26.26
N LYS A 145 6.95 -21.33 27.58
CA LYS A 145 5.80 -21.56 28.48
C LYS A 145 5.15 -20.24 28.88
N ALA A 146 5.95 -19.26 29.28
CA ALA A 146 5.49 -17.89 29.52
C ALA A 146 5.64 -17.04 28.26
N ASP A 147 5.26 -17.59 27.10
CA ASP A 147 5.29 -16.85 25.85
C ASP A 147 4.25 -15.70 25.85
N TYR A 148 4.20 -14.94 24.76
CA TYR A 148 3.09 -14.03 24.49
C TYR A 148 2.61 -14.24 23.06
N LYS A 149 1.30 -14.25 22.87
CA LYS A 149 0.69 -14.40 21.54
C LYS A 149 -0.18 -13.18 21.26
N THR A 150 -0.13 -12.67 20.03
CA THR A 150 -0.96 -11.50 19.66
C THR A 150 -2.47 -11.78 19.71
N MET A 151 -2.86 -13.07 19.76
CA MET A 151 -4.24 -13.53 19.94
C MET A 151 -4.67 -13.71 21.40
N ASP A 152 -3.77 -13.52 22.37
CA ASP A 152 -4.12 -13.58 23.79
C ASP A 152 -4.99 -12.37 24.16
N ILE A 153 -6.02 -12.60 24.99
CA ILE A 153 -7.01 -11.57 25.33
C ILE A 153 -6.35 -10.33 25.97
N ASN A 154 -5.45 -10.53 26.93
CA ASN A 154 -4.75 -9.43 27.59
C ASN A 154 -3.86 -8.63 26.61
N PHE A 155 -3.32 -9.28 25.58
CA PHE A 155 -2.55 -8.62 24.54
C PHE A 155 -3.47 -7.76 23.67
N MET A 156 -4.59 -8.32 23.21
CA MET A 156 -5.59 -7.61 22.42
C MET A 156 -6.20 -6.41 23.18
N GLU A 157 -6.47 -6.57 24.48
CA GLU A 157 -6.95 -5.48 25.33
C GLU A 157 -5.89 -4.39 25.50
N SER A 158 -4.61 -4.74 25.63
CA SER A 158 -3.53 -3.74 25.64
C SER A 158 -3.45 -2.97 24.32
N VAL A 159 -3.70 -3.63 23.18
CA VAL A 159 -3.79 -2.97 21.87
C VAL A 159 -5.00 -2.04 21.81
N TRP A 160 -6.15 -2.43 22.38
CA TRP A 160 -7.31 -1.54 22.51
C TRP A 160 -7.00 -0.31 23.35
N TRP A 161 -6.31 -0.49 24.48
CA TRP A 161 -5.86 0.61 25.30
C TRP A 161 -4.94 1.55 24.53
N VAL A 162 -3.93 1.05 23.80
CA VAL A 162 -3.06 1.88 22.95
C VAL A 162 -3.87 2.66 21.93
N PHE A 163 -4.82 2.01 21.25
CA PHE A 163 -5.69 2.69 20.29
C PHE A 163 -6.55 3.78 20.95
N GLY A 164 -7.11 3.51 22.13
CA GLY A 164 -7.83 4.48 22.95
C GLY A 164 -6.96 5.69 23.33
N GLN A 165 -5.71 5.47 23.73
CA GLN A 165 -4.78 6.55 24.03
C GLN A 165 -4.43 7.41 22.80
N LEU A 166 -4.35 6.79 21.62
CA LEU A 166 -4.15 7.53 20.36
C LEU A 166 -5.40 8.34 19.99
N TRP A 167 -6.59 7.77 20.22
CA TRP A 167 -7.87 8.44 20.02
C TRP A 167 -7.99 9.69 20.90
N ASP A 168 -7.74 9.56 22.22
CA ASP A 168 -7.81 10.65 23.18
C ASP A 168 -6.82 11.79 22.89
N LYS A 169 -5.72 11.48 22.18
CA LYS A 169 -4.70 12.45 21.74
C LYS A 169 -5.00 13.12 20.38
N ASP A 170 -6.19 12.91 19.80
CA ASP A 170 -6.53 13.37 18.44
C ASP A 170 -5.52 12.90 17.37
N LEU A 171 -4.96 11.70 17.56
CA LEU A 171 -4.05 11.07 16.60
C LEU A 171 -4.74 10.08 15.67
N VAL A 172 -6.03 9.82 15.85
CA VAL A 172 -6.79 8.88 15.02
C VAL A 172 -7.82 9.64 14.19
N TYR A 173 -7.96 9.28 12.92
CA TYR A 173 -9.03 9.80 12.07
C TYR A 173 -9.48 8.77 11.04
N LYS A 174 -10.68 8.97 10.50
CA LYS A 174 -11.21 8.17 9.39
C LYS A 174 -10.94 8.92 8.08
N GLY A 175 -10.38 8.22 7.10
CA GLY A 175 -10.11 8.76 5.78
C GLY A 175 -10.21 7.68 4.72
N PHE A 176 -9.59 7.92 3.57
CA PHE A 176 -9.53 6.97 2.47
C PHE A 176 -8.09 6.57 2.16
N LYS A 177 -7.90 5.28 1.87
CA LYS A 177 -6.65 4.77 1.30
C LYS A 177 -6.94 4.17 -0.06
N VAL A 178 -6.21 4.58 -1.08
CA VAL A 178 -6.24 3.90 -2.37
C VAL A 178 -5.46 2.59 -2.24
N MET A 179 -6.13 1.47 -2.52
CA MET A 179 -5.54 0.14 -2.44
C MET A 179 -5.87 -0.67 -3.69
N PRO A 180 -5.05 -1.67 -4.06
CA PRO A 180 -5.45 -2.68 -5.02
C PRO A 180 -6.74 -3.35 -4.55
N TYR A 181 -7.71 -3.50 -5.45
CA TYR A 181 -9.04 -3.99 -5.14
C TYR A 181 -9.48 -5.01 -6.20
N SER A 182 -9.95 -6.17 -5.73
CA SER A 182 -10.51 -7.21 -6.60
C SER A 182 -12.03 -7.08 -6.64
N THR A 183 -12.56 -6.77 -7.82
CA THR A 183 -14.00 -6.76 -8.08
C THR A 183 -14.60 -8.16 -8.02
N GLY A 184 -13.89 -9.18 -8.51
CA GLY A 184 -14.33 -10.57 -8.42
C GLY A 184 -14.42 -11.12 -6.99
N CYS A 185 -13.61 -10.60 -6.05
CA CYS A 185 -13.62 -11.03 -4.65
C CYS A 185 -14.29 -10.02 -3.70
N LYS A 186 -14.67 -8.85 -4.21
CA LYS A 186 -15.24 -7.70 -3.47
C LYS A 186 -14.43 -7.32 -2.23
N THR A 187 -13.10 -7.21 -2.39
CA THR A 187 -12.20 -6.88 -1.30
C THR A 187 -10.93 -6.20 -1.78
N ALA A 188 -10.39 -5.33 -0.94
CA ALA A 188 -9.03 -4.84 -1.09
C ALA A 188 -8.01 -5.97 -0.89
N LEU A 189 -6.89 -5.87 -1.60
CA LEU A 189 -5.75 -6.77 -1.52
C LEU A 189 -4.53 -6.00 -1.01
N SER A 190 -3.61 -6.72 -0.38
CA SER A 190 -2.30 -6.16 -0.04
C SER A 190 -1.44 -5.94 -1.30
N ASN A 191 -0.42 -5.08 -1.20
CA ASN A 191 0.58 -4.90 -2.27
C ASN A 191 1.31 -6.21 -2.60
N PHE A 192 1.51 -7.08 -1.61
CA PHE A 192 2.07 -8.42 -1.82
C PHE A 192 1.15 -9.28 -2.68
N GLU A 193 -0.15 -9.34 -2.34
CA GLU A 193 -1.14 -10.11 -3.11
C GLU A 193 -1.33 -9.57 -4.53
N ALA A 194 -1.30 -8.25 -4.71
CA ALA A 194 -1.33 -7.63 -6.05
C ALA A 194 -0.08 -7.98 -6.87
N GLY A 195 1.04 -8.26 -6.21
CA GLY A 195 2.32 -8.73 -6.76
C GLY A 195 2.32 -10.14 -7.33
N LEU A 196 1.35 -10.99 -6.95
CA LEU A 196 1.40 -12.43 -7.22
C LEU A 196 1.04 -12.81 -8.66
N ASP A 197 0.25 -12.00 -9.37
CA ASP A 197 -0.23 -12.32 -10.72
C ASP A 197 -0.22 -11.07 -11.61
N TYR A 198 0.93 -10.82 -12.24
CA TYR A 198 1.07 -9.80 -13.28
C TYR A 198 1.02 -10.43 -14.65
N ARG A 199 0.24 -9.82 -15.55
CA ARG A 199 0.05 -10.30 -16.92
C ARG A 199 0.30 -9.18 -17.91
N THR A 200 0.91 -9.51 -19.04
CA THR A 200 0.99 -8.58 -20.17
C THR A 200 -0.37 -8.49 -20.83
N VAL A 201 -0.94 -7.29 -20.90
CA VAL A 201 -2.27 -7.05 -21.47
C VAL A 201 -2.28 -5.85 -22.42
N PRO A 202 -3.09 -5.90 -23.49
CA PRO A 202 -3.36 -4.74 -24.30
C PRO A 202 -4.44 -3.87 -23.62
N ASP A 203 -4.05 -2.67 -23.18
CA ASP A 203 -5.00 -1.66 -22.70
C ASP A 203 -5.13 -0.50 -23.72
N PRO A 204 -6.25 0.25 -23.70
CA PRO A 204 -6.38 1.49 -24.45
C PRO A 204 -5.29 2.49 -24.01
N ALA A 205 -4.78 3.27 -24.96
CA ALA A 205 -3.90 4.40 -24.67
C ALA A 205 -4.49 5.63 -25.36
N VAL A 206 -5.00 6.59 -24.59
CA VAL A 206 -5.72 7.74 -25.16
C VAL A 206 -5.14 9.05 -24.68
N MET A 207 -5.11 10.03 -25.58
CA MET A 207 -4.83 11.42 -25.25
C MET A 207 -6.10 12.24 -25.32
N VAL A 208 -6.37 13.00 -24.27
CA VAL A 208 -7.61 13.75 -24.08
C VAL A 208 -7.28 15.21 -23.77
N SER A 209 -8.00 16.13 -24.39
CA SER A 209 -7.76 17.57 -24.26
C SER A 209 -8.64 18.23 -23.19
N PHE A 210 -8.12 19.26 -22.52
CA PHE A 210 -8.74 20.06 -21.45
C PHE A 210 -8.50 21.58 -21.69
N PRO A 211 -9.32 22.26 -22.51
CA PRO A 211 -9.46 23.69 -22.72
C PRO A 211 -9.33 24.46 -21.42
N VAL A 212 -8.35 25.34 -21.43
CA VAL A 212 -8.09 26.31 -20.39
C VAL A 212 -9.12 27.42 -20.52
N ILE A 213 -9.80 27.72 -19.41
CA ILE A 213 -10.80 28.77 -19.38
C ILE A 213 -10.08 30.12 -19.41
N GLY A 214 -10.42 30.95 -20.40
CA GLY A 214 -9.86 32.30 -20.53
C GLY A 214 -8.50 32.40 -21.23
N ASP A 215 -8.00 31.31 -21.82
CA ASP A 215 -6.79 31.37 -22.65
C ASP A 215 -7.07 32.06 -24.00
N ALA A 216 -6.20 33.00 -24.39
CA ALA A 216 -6.39 33.84 -25.58
C ALA A 216 -6.41 33.05 -26.91
N ASP A 217 -5.74 31.90 -26.95
CA ASP A 217 -5.67 31.04 -28.14
C ASP A 217 -6.63 29.84 -28.05
N ASN A 218 -7.51 29.81 -27.04
CA ASN A 218 -8.37 28.67 -26.70
C ASN A 218 -7.57 27.37 -26.50
N ALA A 219 -6.40 27.47 -25.88
CA ALA A 219 -5.51 26.33 -25.71
C ALA A 219 -6.07 25.27 -24.76
N ALA A 220 -5.70 24.02 -25.00
CA ALA A 220 -6.10 22.88 -24.19
C ALA A 220 -4.88 22.11 -23.67
N LEU A 221 -4.86 21.81 -22.37
CA LEU A 221 -3.91 20.82 -21.84
C LEU A 221 -4.24 19.45 -22.40
N VAL A 222 -3.24 18.65 -22.76
CA VAL A 222 -3.46 17.27 -23.24
C VAL A 222 -2.92 16.31 -22.21
N ALA A 223 -3.78 15.49 -21.62
CA ALA A 223 -3.40 14.42 -20.70
C ALA A 223 -3.45 13.07 -21.41
N TRP A 224 -2.60 12.15 -20.98
CA TRP A 224 -2.57 10.76 -21.45
C TRP A 224 -3.03 9.81 -20.35
N THR A 225 -3.81 8.78 -20.70
CA THR A 225 -4.22 7.75 -19.76
C THR A 225 -4.36 6.38 -20.43
N THR A 226 -4.09 5.32 -19.67
CA THR A 226 -4.38 3.93 -20.02
C THR A 226 -5.66 3.40 -19.39
N THR A 227 -6.33 4.21 -18.56
CA THR A 227 -7.55 3.85 -17.83
C THR A 227 -8.68 4.84 -18.15
N PRO A 228 -9.24 4.84 -19.37
CA PRO A 228 -10.33 5.74 -19.74
C PRO A 228 -11.50 5.76 -18.74
N TRP A 229 -11.81 4.62 -18.12
CA TRP A 229 -12.82 4.48 -17.08
C TRP A 229 -12.64 5.40 -15.85
N THR A 230 -11.45 5.96 -15.61
CA THR A 230 -11.23 6.92 -14.52
C THR A 230 -11.52 8.38 -14.93
N LEU A 231 -11.65 8.68 -16.23
CA LEU A 231 -11.91 10.03 -16.75
C LEU A 231 -13.21 10.67 -16.21
N PRO A 232 -14.33 9.94 -16.01
CA PRO A 232 -15.51 10.47 -15.34
C PRO A 232 -15.26 11.01 -13.93
N SER A 233 -14.18 10.56 -13.27
CA SER A 233 -13.79 10.95 -11.91
C SER A 233 -12.64 11.94 -11.87
N ASN A 234 -12.33 12.59 -13.00
CA ASN A 234 -11.30 13.61 -13.06
C ASN A 234 -11.69 14.85 -12.24
N LEU A 235 -10.81 15.28 -11.33
CA LEU A 235 -11.01 16.50 -10.52
C LEU A 235 -9.89 17.55 -10.68
N ALA A 236 -8.72 17.15 -11.18
CA ALA A 236 -7.61 18.07 -11.43
C ALA A 236 -6.70 17.57 -12.56
N LEU A 237 -5.79 18.44 -13.01
CA LEU A 237 -4.66 18.05 -13.86
C LEU A 237 -3.37 18.33 -13.11
N CYS A 238 -2.49 17.35 -12.99
CA CYS A 238 -1.18 17.54 -12.37
C CYS A 238 -0.10 17.78 -13.42
N VAL A 239 0.71 18.80 -13.19
CA VAL A 239 1.93 19.12 -13.95
C VAL A 239 3.14 19.05 -13.04
N ASN A 240 4.35 19.09 -13.60
CA ASN A 240 5.56 19.29 -12.82
C ASN A 240 5.99 20.75 -12.90
N ALA A 241 6.08 21.43 -11.76
CA ALA A 241 6.42 22.86 -11.71
C ALA A 241 7.83 23.18 -12.26
N ASN A 242 8.73 22.18 -12.24
CA ASN A 242 10.12 22.31 -12.68
C ASN A 242 10.31 22.01 -14.18
N LEU A 243 9.29 21.48 -14.87
CA LEU A 243 9.36 21.23 -16.31
C LEU A 243 8.94 22.47 -17.12
N VAL A 244 9.41 22.51 -18.36
CA VAL A 244 8.96 23.48 -19.37
C VAL A 244 7.89 22.85 -20.23
N TYR A 245 6.80 23.57 -20.44
CA TYR A 245 5.67 23.20 -21.28
C TYR A 245 5.69 24.00 -22.56
N ALA A 246 5.19 23.41 -23.64
CA ALA A 246 5.11 24.03 -24.94
C ALA A 246 3.64 24.19 -25.34
N LYS A 247 3.29 25.42 -25.72
CA LYS A 247 2.01 25.76 -26.35
C LYS A 247 2.19 25.67 -27.85
N VAL A 248 1.51 24.72 -28.48
CA VAL A 248 1.69 24.39 -29.90
C VAL A 248 0.36 24.41 -30.64
N LYS A 249 0.34 24.93 -31.87
CA LYS A 249 -0.83 24.95 -32.74
C LYS A 249 -0.73 23.84 -33.77
N ASP A 250 -1.72 22.95 -33.80
CA ASP A 250 -1.88 21.96 -34.85
C ASP A 250 -2.22 22.69 -36.16
N ARG A 251 -1.34 22.60 -37.16
CA ARG A 251 -1.51 23.29 -38.44
C ARG A 251 -2.70 22.76 -39.24
N SER A 252 -3.18 21.56 -38.93
CA SER A 252 -4.17 20.86 -39.73
C SER A 252 -5.62 21.15 -39.35
N ASN A 253 -5.87 21.51 -38.09
CA ASN A 253 -7.21 21.84 -37.58
C ASN A 253 -7.23 23.17 -36.80
N GLY A 254 -6.06 23.80 -36.57
CA GLY A 254 -5.94 25.07 -35.86
C GLY A 254 -6.01 24.96 -34.33
N THR A 255 -6.20 23.77 -33.78
CA THR A 255 -6.32 23.54 -32.32
C THR A 255 -5.00 23.80 -31.63
N VAL A 256 -5.03 24.40 -30.45
CA VAL A 256 -3.84 24.73 -29.66
C VAL A 256 -3.74 23.79 -28.46
N TYR A 257 -2.60 23.13 -28.32
CA TYR A 257 -2.32 22.16 -27.27
C TYR A 257 -1.21 22.65 -26.35
N ILE A 258 -1.29 22.25 -25.08
CA ILE A 258 -0.23 22.43 -24.07
C ILE A 258 0.20 21.06 -23.58
N VAL A 259 1.48 20.74 -23.76
CA VAL A 259 2.15 19.51 -23.30
C VAL A 259 3.56 19.84 -22.80
N ALA A 260 4.22 18.94 -22.08
CA ALA A 260 5.62 19.13 -21.72
C ALA A 260 6.49 19.21 -22.99
N GLU A 261 7.44 20.14 -23.01
CA GLU A 261 8.32 20.37 -24.17
C GLU A 261 9.09 19.10 -24.57
N SER A 262 9.58 18.35 -23.58
CA SER A 262 10.24 17.06 -23.75
C SER A 262 9.33 15.97 -24.34
N ARG A 263 8.00 16.15 -24.32
CA ARG A 263 6.99 15.19 -24.79
C ARG A 263 6.32 15.58 -26.10
N LEU A 264 6.79 16.63 -26.77
CA LEU A 264 6.20 17.10 -28.04
C LEU A 264 6.10 15.99 -29.10
N GLY A 265 7.09 15.09 -29.16
CA GLY A 265 7.12 13.97 -30.09
C GLY A 265 6.03 12.90 -29.86
N GLN A 266 5.30 12.97 -28.75
CA GLN A 266 4.18 12.06 -28.47
C GLN A 266 2.86 12.54 -29.09
N LEU A 267 2.77 13.82 -29.47
CA LEU A 267 1.58 14.32 -30.16
C LEU A 267 1.43 13.61 -31.52
N PRO A 268 0.20 13.27 -31.94
CA PRO A 268 -0.01 12.55 -33.18
C PRO A 268 0.46 13.37 -34.38
N VAL A 269 1.27 12.77 -35.25
CA VAL A 269 1.73 13.35 -36.52
C VAL A 269 0.85 12.82 -37.65
N LYS A 270 0.45 13.67 -38.60
CA LYS A 270 -0.28 13.21 -39.79
C LYS A 270 0.69 12.58 -40.79
N ALA A 271 0.33 11.41 -41.33
CA ALA A 271 1.09 10.74 -42.38
C ALA A 271 1.13 11.59 -43.67
N LYS A 272 2.31 11.73 -44.28
CA LYS A 272 2.52 12.47 -45.53
C LYS A 272 1.62 11.94 -46.64
N ALA A 273 0.99 12.85 -47.38
CA ALA A 273 0.19 12.56 -48.57
C ALA A 273 1.03 12.18 -49.82
N SER A 274 2.22 11.63 -49.65
CA SER A 274 3.06 11.15 -50.75
C SER A 274 3.11 9.63 -50.73
N GLY A 275 2.36 9.00 -51.64
CA GLY A 275 2.32 7.56 -51.79
C GLY A 275 3.70 6.94 -52.02
N LYS A 276 4.24 6.30 -50.99
CA LYS A 276 5.12 5.12 -51.09
C LYS A 276 5.01 4.35 -49.78
N LYS A 277 4.38 3.17 -49.86
CA LYS A 277 4.37 2.17 -48.78
C LYS A 277 5.83 1.80 -48.46
N GLN A 278 6.29 2.11 -47.25
CA GLN A 278 7.39 1.40 -46.63
C GLN A 278 6.82 0.51 -45.52
N ALA A 279 7.22 -0.76 -45.57
CA ALA A 279 6.84 -1.81 -44.64
C ALA A 279 7.36 -1.51 -43.22
N PRO A 280 6.73 -2.05 -42.16
CA PRO A 280 7.17 -1.84 -40.80
C PRO A 280 8.47 -2.63 -40.55
N SER A 281 9.60 -1.94 -40.40
CA SER A 281 10.82 -2.56 -39.88
C SER A 281 10.77 -2.59 -38.36
N LYS A 282 10.82 -3.81 -37.82
CA LYS A 282 11.11 -4.08 -36.41
C LYS A 282 12.45 -3.46 -36.03
N GLY A 283 12.47 -2.77 -34.89
CA GLY A 283 13.68 -2.39 -34.16
C GLY A 283 14.54 -1.33 -34.85
N SER A 284 14.30 -0.07 -34.52
CA SER A 284 15.32 0.97 -34.70
C SER A 284 15.17 2.01 -33.59
N ASN A 285 16.20 2.12 -32.76
CA ASN A 285 16.48 3.31 -31.97
C ASN A 285 16.45 4.51 -32.91
N ALA A 286 15.38 5.31 -32.83
CA ALA A 286 15.34 6.59 -33.52
C ALA A 286 16.22 7.55 -32.72
N GLU A 287 17.36 7.95 -33.30
CA GLU A 287 18.18 9.04 -32.81
C GLU A 287 17.31 10.28 -32.63
N ALA A 288 17.36 10.85 -31.42
CA ALA A 288 16.55 11.98 -31.01
C ALA A 288 16.84 13.20 -31.89
N VAL A 289 15.83 13.65 -32.65
CA VAL A 289 15.85 14.93 -33.33
C VAL A 289 15.92 16.02 -32.26
N GLN A 290 16.94 16.88 -32.37
CA GLN A 290 17.19 18.02 -31.49
C GLN A 290 15.97 18.96 -31.50
N GLY A 291 15.11 18.88 -30.47
CA GLY A 291 13.94 19.73 -30.28
C GLY A 291 12.56 19.03 -30.27
N GLY A 292 12.46 17.74 -30.62
CA GLY A 292 11.27 16.89 -30.40
C GLY A 292 9.94 17.29 -31.08
N LEU A 293 9.82 18.49 -31.64
CA LEU A 293 8.61 19.01 -32.29
C LEU A 293 8.62 18.70 -33.79
N ASP A 294 7.58 18.06 -34.29
CA ASP A 294 7.34 17.99 -35.74
C ASP A 294 6.82 19.35 -36.24
N THR A 295 7.74 20.19 -36.72
CA THR A 295 7.44 21.54 -37.24
C THR A 295 6.56 21.54 -38.50
N GLU A 296 6.46 20.40 -39.22
CA GLU A 296 5.54 20.26 -40.35
C GLU A 296 4.08 20.14 -39.88
N SER A 297 3.84 19.46 -38.76
CA SER A 297 2.49 19.26 -38.20
C SER A 297 2.09 20.34 -37.20
N TYR A 298 3.05 20.90 -36.45
CA TYR A 298 2.80 21.79 -35.33
C TYR A 298 3.62 23.08 -35.39
N GLU A 299 3.02 24.18 -34.97
CA GLU A 299 3.67 25.48 -34.81
C GLU A 299 3.86 25.79 -33.32
N LEU A 300 5.09 26.07 -32.90
CA LEU A 300 5.35 26.50 -31.52
C LEU A 300 4.89 27.95 -31.32
N LEU A 301 3.94 28.18 -30.41
CA LEU A 301 3.46 29.51 -30.06
C LEU A 301 4.20 30.09 -28.87
N ALA A 302 4.43 29.29 -27.82
CA ALA A 302 5.11 29.74 -26.60
C ALA A 302 5.72 28.58 -25.81
N LYS A 303 6.72 28.90 -24.99
CA LYS A 303 7.20 28.03 -23.90
C LYS A 303 6.74 28.61 -22.57
N ILE A 304 6.25 27.75 -21.69
CA ILE A 304 5.55 28.10 -20.46
C ILE A 304 6.21 27.32 -19.31
N PRO A 305 6.72 27.98 -18.26
CA PRO A 305 7.17 27.28 -17.06
C PRO A 305 6.01 26.51 -16.42
N GLY A 306 6.20 25.26 -16.01
CA GLY A 306 5.16 24.45 -15.38
C GLY A 306 4.54 25.13 -14.14
N SER A 307 5.34 25.87 -13.39
CA SER A 307 4.88 26.68 -12.24
C SER A 307 3.80 27.71 -12.61
N SER A 308 3.82 28.25 -13.84
CA SER A 308 2.83 29.24 -14.31
C SER A 308 1.52 28.63 -14.76
N LEU A 309 1.47 27.30 -14.98
CA LEU A 309 0.23 26.59 -15.27
C LEU A 309 -0.61 26.34 -14.02
N VAL A 310 0.01 26.32 -12.83
CA VAL A 310 -0.66 26.02 -11.56
C VAL A 310 -1.76 27.04 -11.28
N GLY A 311 -2.96 26.55 -10.94
CA GLY A 311 -4.14 27.35 -10.67
C GLY A 311 -5.00 27.67 -11.90
N LEU A 312 -4.53 27.39 -13.14
CA LEU A 312 -5.35 27.56 -14.33
C LEU A 312 -6.58 26.65 -14.25
N LYS A 313 -7.76 27.22 -14.51
CA LYS A 313 -9.03 26.48 -14.58
C LYS A 313 -9.20 25.89 -15.97
N TYR A 314 -9.82 24.71 -16.05
CA TYR A 314 -10.12 24.06 -17.33
C TYR A 314 -11.57 23.57 -17.37
N THR A 315 -12.11 23.39 -18.57
CA THR A 315 -13.44 22.82 -18.76
C THR A 315 -13.40 21.30 -18.55
N PRO A 316 -14.14 20.76 -17.57
CA PRO A 316 -14.13 19.32 -17.29
C PRO A 316 -14.66 18.48 -18.45
N LEU A 317 -14.33 17.19 -18.46
CA LEU A 317 -14.82 16.25 -19.46
C LEU A 317 -16.27 15.85 -19.23
N PHE A 318 -16.70 15.78 -17.98
CA PHE A 318 -18.02 15.35 -17.56
C PHE A 318 -18.52 16.22 -16.41
N ASP A 319 -19.85 16.30 -16.28
CA ASP A 319 -20.51 17.25 -15.39
C ASP A 319 -20.84 16.64 -14.01
N PHE A 320 -20.41 15.40 -13.75
CA PHE A 320 -20.80 14.59 -12.59
C PHE A 320 -20.33 15.14 -11.23
N PHE A 321 -19.34 16.04 -11.23
CA PHE A 321 -18.71 16.59 -10.03
C PHE A 321 -18.65 18.12 -10.06
N LEU A 322 -19.53 18.79 -10.81
CA LEU A 322 -19.54 20.25 -10.93
C LEU A 322 -19.81 20.96 -9.60
N GLU A 323 -20.40 20.30 -8.62
CA GLU A 323 -20.54 20.83 -7.26
C GLU A 323 -19.19 21.12 -6.59
N LEU A 324 -18.09 20.51 -7.06
CA LEU A 324 -16.74 20.76 -6.56
C LEU A 324 -16.00 21.87 -7.32
N GLN A 325 -16.63 22.58 -8.27
CA GLN A 325 -15.94 23.55 -9.14
C GLN A 325 -15.21 24.70 -8.41
N ASP A 326 -15.60 24.99 -7.18
CA ASP A 326 -14.99 26.03 -6.34
C ASP A 326 -13.59 25.64 -5.88
N THR A 327 -13.29 24.34 -5.75
CA THR A 327 -11.99 23.79 -5.36
C THR A 327 -11.33 22.98 -6.48
N ALA A 328 -12.10 22.26 -7.29
CA ALA A 328 -11.64 21.36 -8.35
C ALA A 328 -11.41 22.06 -9.72
N PHE A 329 -11.23 21.23 -10.75
CA PHE A 329 -11.08 21.56 -12.17
C PHE A 329 -10.03 22.64 -12.47
N ARG A 330 -8.89 22.49 -11.81
CA ARG A 330 -7.71 23.34 -12.00
C ARG A 330 -6.43 22.52 -12.11
N VAL A 331 -5.39 23.17 -12.59
CA VAL A 331 -4.05 22.61 -12.65
C VAL A 331 -3.39 22.70 -11.28
N ILE A 332 -2.82 21.58 -10.83
CA ILE A 332 -2.01 21.44 -9.61
C ILE A 332 -0.61 20.96 -10.00
N ALA A 333 0.36 20.99 -9.07
CA ALA A 333 1.72 20.55 -9.36
C ALA A 333 2.27 19.59 -8.30
N ASP A 334 3.05 18.61 -8.77
CA ASP A 334 3.82 17.69 -7.93
C ASP A 334 4.97 17.08 -8.75
N ASN A 335 6.02 16.64 -8.07
CA ASN A 335 7.23 16.13 -8.72
C ASN A 335 7.10 14.67 -9.18
N TYR A 336 6.02 13.95 -8.84
CA TYR A 336 5.78 12.60 -9.37
C TYR A 336 5.53 12.58 -10.89
N VAL A 337 5.14 13.72 -11.46
CA VAL A 337 4.98 13.87 -12.91
C VAL A 337 6.37 14.01 -13.54
N THR A 338 6.73 13.05 -14.38
CA THR A 338 8.04 12.96 -15.04
C THR A 338 7.95 13.29 -16.54
N ASP A 339 9.11 13.40 -17.20
CA ASP A 339 9.26 13.70 -18.63
C ASP A 339 9.47 12.45 -19.52
N ASP A 340 9.30 11.26 -18.96
CA ASP A 340 9.53 9.97 -19.64
C ASP A 340 8.24 9.28 -20.12
N SER A 341 7.07 9.66 -19.61
CA SER A 341 5.77 9.04 -19.94
C SER A 341 4.67 10.03 -20.32
N GLY A 342 3.72 9.57 -21.13
CA GLY A 342 2.56 10.36 -21.56
C GLY A 342 2.92 11.69 -22.21
N THR A 343 2.24 12.76 -21.79
CA THR A 343 2.34 14.13 -22.32
C THR A 343 2.98 15.13 -21.33
N GLY A 344 3.38 14.66 -20.15
CA GLY A 344 3.80 15.52 -19.03
C GLY A 344 2.63 16.25 -18.34
N VAL A 345 1.39 15.94 -18.68
CA VAL A 345 0.18 16.35 -17.95
C VAL A 345 -0.57 15.08 -17.55
N VAL A 346 -0.84 14.93 -16.25
CA VAL A 346 -1.52 13.76 -15.69
C VAL A 346 -2.95 14.17 -15.30
N HIS A 347 -3.96 13.43 -15.75
CA HIS A 347 -5.30 13.62 -15.20
C HIS A 347 -5.37 12.97 -13.82
N CYS A 348 -5.95 13.67 -12.84
CA CYS A 348 -6.06 13.15 -11.49
C CYS A 348 -7.49 12.68 -11.22
N ALA A 349 -7.64 11.43 -10.81
CA ALA A 349 -8.86 10.85 -10.29
C ALA A 349 -8.59 10.29 -8.88
N PRO A 350 -8.77 11.12 -7.82
CA PRO A 350 -8.23 10.81 -6.49
C PRO A 350 -8.82 9.56 -5.81
N ALA A 351 -9.96 9.06 -6.28
CA ALA A 351 -10.52 7.80 -5.79
C ALA A 351 -9.84 6.56 -6.38
N PHE A 352 -8.94 6.70 -7.35
CA PHE A 352 -8.40 5.58 -8.13
C PHE A 352 -6.87 5.60 -8.31
N GLY A 353 -6.17 6.62 -7.79
CA GLY A 353 -4.71 6.71 -7.81
C GLY A 353 -4.16 7.19 -6.47
N GLU A 354 -3.09 6.55 -5.96
CA GLU A 354 -2.48 6.93 -4.67
C GLU A 354 -1.87 8.34 -4.72
N ASP A 355 -1.10 8.64 -5.78
CA ASP A 355 -0.55 9.97 -5.97
C ASP A 355 -1.65 11.00 -6.26
N ASP A 356 -2.64 10.65 -7.10
CA ASP A 356 -3.79 11.51 -7.36
C ASP A 356 -4.50 11.91 -6.06
N HIS A 357 -4.75 10.94 -5.17
CA HIS A 357 -5.35 11.19 -3.86
C HIS A 357 -4.51 12.16 -3.04
N ARG A 358 -3.20 11.88 -2.91
CA ARG A 358 -2.27 12.68 -2.12
C ARG A 358 -2.16 14.11 -2.62
N VAL A 359 -1.97 14.31 -3.93
CA VAL A 359 -1.77 15.64 -4.51
C VAL A 359 -3.07 16.43 -4.48
N CYS A 360 -4.22 15.80 -4.77
CA CYS A 360 -5.53 16.44 -4.65
C CYS A 360 -5.84 16.85 -3.21
N LEU A 361 -5.52 16.00 -2.22
CA LEU A 361 -5.70 16.31 -0.80
C LEU A 361 -4.81 17.48 -0.38
N SER A 362 -3.53 17.45 -0.77
CA SER A 362 -2.56 18.50 -0.43
C SER A 362 -2.91 19.86 -1.06
N ALA A 363 -3.51 19.83 -2.26
CA ALA A 363 -3.95 21.02 -2.98
C ALA A 363 -5.36 21.51 -2.56
N GLY A 364 -6.02 20.84 -1.61
CA GLY A 364 -7.37 21.20 -1.16
C GLY A 364 -8.46 20.97 -2.21
N ILE A 365 -8.21 20.10 -3.21
CA ILE A 365 -9.21 19.69 -4.21
C ILE A 365 -10.25 18.77 -3.57
N ILE A 366 -9.80 17.91 -2.66
CA ILE A 366 -10.62 16.99 -1.86
C ILE A 366 -10.29 17.17 -0.39
N GLU A 367 -11.22 16.76 0.47
CA GLU A 367 -11.00 16.62 1.90
C GLU A 367 -10.61 15.17 2.24
N ALA A 368 -10.03 14.97 3.43
CA ALA A 368 -9.67 13.64 3.92
C ALA A 368 -10.90 12.74 4.12
N SER A 369 -12.04 13.36 4.42
CA SER A 369 -13.36 12.75 4.52
C SER A 369 -14.23 13.13 3.33
N GLY A 370 -15.22 12.30 2.98
CA GLY A 370 -16.22 12.66 1.96
C GLY A 370 -15.83 12.40 0.51
N LEU A 371 -14.76 11.64 0.25
CA LEU A 371 -14.40 11.23 -1.10
C LEU A 371 -15.49 10.33 -1.71
N VAL A 372 -16.07 10.76 -2.83
CA VAL A 372 -17.03 9.96 -3.58
C VAL A 372 -16.29 8.99 -4.49
N VAL A 373 -16.49 7.69 -4.26
CA VAL A 373 -15.94 6.63 -5.11
C VAL A 373 -16.97 6.31 -6.19
N ALA A 374 -16.63 6.56 -7.44
CA ALA A 374 -17.54 6.49 -8.59
C ALA A 374 -18.01 5.08 -8.98
N VAL A 375 -17.50 4.04 -8.29
CA VAL A 375 -17.82 2.63 -8.55
C VAL A 375 -18.18 1.91 -7.26
N ASP A 376 -19.08 0.95 -7.37
CA ASP A 376 -19.47 0.04 -6.29
C ASP A 376 -18.43 -1.06 -6.04
N ASP A 377 -18.75 -1.99 -5.13
CA ASP A 377 -17.88 -3.09 -4.73
C ASP A 377 -17.68 -4.15 -5.82
N ASP A 378 -18.53 -4.16 -6.84
CA ASP A 378 -18.48 -5.02 -8.02
C ASP A 378 -17.73 -4.35 -9.19
N GLY A 379 -17.30 -3.10 -9.04
CA GLY A 379 -16.63 -2.34 -10.09
C GLY A 379 -17.59 -1.79 -11.16
N HIS A 380 -18.87 -1.61 -10.81
CA HIS A 380 -19.85 -0.96 -11.68
C HIS A 380 -20.04 0.49 -11.27
N PHE A 381 -20.30 1.37 -12.25
CA PHE A 381 -20.55 2.77 -11.99
C PHE A 381 -21.85 3.01 -11.20
N ILE A 382 -21.78 3.85 -10.18
CA ILE A 382 -22.92 4.25 -9.35
C ILE A 382 -23.84 5.25 -10.06
N GLU A 383 -25.00 5.56 -9.47
CA GLU A 383 -26.00 6.50 -10.00
C GLU A 383 -25.42 7.85 -10.44
N LYS A 384 -24.45 8.37 -9.66
CA LYS A 384 -23.82 9.66 -9.91
C LYS A 384 -23.16 9.73 -11.29
N ILE A 385 -22.65 8.62 -11.79
CA ILE A 385 -22.06 8.52 -13.14
C ILE A 385 -23.16 8.02 -14.10
N SER A 386 -24.20 8.84 -14.24
CA SER A 386 -25.48 8.43 -14.84
C SER A 386 -25.35 7.88 -16.27
N GLN A 387 -24.42 8.42 -17.08
CA GLN A 387 -24.18 7.98 -18.46
C GLN A 387 -23.65 6.54 -18.55
N PHE A 388 -22.94 6.06 -17.53
CA PHE A 388 -22.29 4.74 -17.53
C PHE A 388 -22.79 3.84 -16.39
N LYS A 389 -23.86 4.25 -15.71
CA LYS A 389 -24.45 3.57 -14.55
C LYS A 389 -24.63 2.07 -14.80
N GLY A 390 -24.19 1.25 -13.84
CA GLY A 390 -24.34 -0.20 -13.89
C GLY A 390 -23.44 -0.91 -14.91
N ARG A 391 -22.57 -0.20 -15.64
CA ARG A 391 -21.55 -0.80 -16.52
C ARG A 391 -20.28 -1.06 -15.71
N HIS A 392 -19.66 -2.22 -15.93
CA HIS A 392 -18.37 -2.53 -15.33
C HIS A 392 -17.27 -1.66 -15.96
N VAL A 393 -16.31 -1.20 -15.15
CA VAL A 393 -15.25 -0.25 -15.56
C VAL A 393 -14.56 -0.59 -16.89
N LYS A 394 -14.11 -1.84 -17.06
CA LYS A 394 -13.40 -2.28 -18.28
C LYS A 394 -14.32 -2.37 -19.50
N GLU A 395 -15.63 -2.58 -19.32
CA GLU A 395 -16.58 -2.58 -20.43
C GLU A 395 -16.92 -1.16 -20.87
N ALA A 396 -16.92 -0.22 -19.93
CA ALA A 396 -17.25 1.18 -20.16
C ALA A 396 -16.13 1.95 -20.88
N ASP A 397 -14.89 1.45 -20.93
CA ASP A 397 -13.77 2.12 -21.59
C ASP A 397 -14.11 2.54 -23.03
N LYS A 398 -14.77 1.66 -23.81
CA LYS A 398 -15.20 1.97 -25.19
C LYS A 398 -16.23 3.09 -25.23
N ASP A 399 -17.21 3.04 -24.33
CA ASP A 399 -18.32 4.01 -24.26
C ASP A 399 -17.80 5.39 -23.84
N ILE A 400 -16.86 5.43 -22.90
CA ILE A 400 -16.21 6.65 -22.42
C ILE A 400 -15.34 7.27 -23.51
N ILE A 401 -14.54 6.47 -24.23
CA ILE A 401 -13.75 6.96 -25.36
C ILE A 401 -14.65 7.58 -26.43
N ASN A 402 -15.79 6.94 -26.73
CA ASN A 402 -16.75 7.48 -27.69
C ASN A 402 -17.37 8.79 -27.17
N ALA A 403 -17.76 8.87 -25.91
CA ALA A 403 -18.29 10.10 -25.32
C ALA A 403 -17.28 11.26 -25.38
N VAL A 404 -15.99 10.98 -25.11
CA VAL A 404 -14.90 11.97 -25.23
C VAL A 404 -14.70 12.41 -26.69
N LYS A 405 -14.82 11.47 -27.64
CA LYS A 405 -14.74 11.75 -29.08
C LYS A 405 -15.91 12.60 -29.56
N ASP A 406 -17.13 12.30 -29.13
CA ASP A 406 -18.35 13.01 -29.53
C ASP A 406 -18.33 14.46 -29.02
N LYS A 407 -17.67 14.71 -27.88
CA LYS A 407 -17.37 16.06 -27.38
C LYS A 407 -16.21 16.75 -28.12
N GLY A 408 -15.56 16.10 -29.10
CA GLY A 408 -14.42 16.63 -29.83
C GLY A 408 -13.14 16.76 -28.98
N ARG A 409 -13.04 16.03 -27.86
CA ARG A 409 -11.94 16.17 -26.88
C ARG A 409 -10.88 15.06 -27.00
N LEU A 410 -11.09 14.08 -27.89
CA LEU A 410 -10.16 12.98 -28.13
C LEU A 410 -9.05 13.42 -29.11
N VAL A 411 -7.80 13.49 -28.64
CA VAL A 411 -6.64 13.90 -29.45
C VAL A 411 -6.05 12.70 -30.19
N SER A 412 -5.86 11.58 -29.48
CA SER A 412 -5.34 10.35 -30.07
C SER A 412 -5.92 9.11 -29.38
N LYS A 413 -5.96 8.01 -30.12
CA LYS A 413 -6.39 6.69 -29.63
C LYS A 413 -5.45 5.63 -30.17
N GLY A 414 -4.87 4.86 -29.26
CA GLY A 414 -4.05 3.70 -29.55
C GLY A 414 -4.29 2.57 -28.55
N SER A 415 -3.38 1.60 -28.58
CA SER A 415 -3.30 0.52 -27.59
C SER A 415 -1.84 0.36 -27.19
N ILE A 416 -1.62 0.00 -25.94
CA ILE A 416 -0.29 -0.30 -25.41
C ILE A 416 -0.33 -1.66 -24.72
N GLU A 417 0.72 -2.47 -24.91
CA GLU A 417 0.93 -3.67 -24.12
C GLU A 417 1.80 -3.32 -22.92
N HIS A 418 1.31 -3.64 -21.72
CA HIS A 418 2.03 -3.41 -20.48
C HIS A 418 1.70 -4.48 -19.44
N SER A 419 2.49 -4.53 -18.38
CA SER A 419 2.25 -5.44 -17.27
C SER A 419 1.18 -4.86 -16.34
N TYR A 420 0.07 -5.59 -16.16
CA TYR A 420 -1.06 -5.16 -15.36
C TYR A 420 -1.39 -6.20 -14.28
N PRO A 421 -1.75 -5.80 -13.05
CA PRO A 421 -2.00 -6.73 -11.95
C PRO A 421 -3.40 -7.35 -12.03
N TYR A 422 -3.45 -8.65 -11.78
CA TYR A 422 -4.67 -9.46 -11.72
C TYR A 422 -4.86 -10.03 -10.31
N CYS A 423 -6.12 -10.29 -9.94
CA CYS A 423 -6.42 -10.97 -8.70
C CYS A 423 -5.96 -12.43 -8.82
N TRP A 424 -4.98 -12.82 -8.01
CA TRP A 424 -4.48 -14.19 -7.97
C TRP A 424 -5.57 -15.23 -7.61
N ARG A 425 -6.67 -14.79 -6.97
CA ARG A 425 -7.80 -15.65 -6.57
C ARG A 425 -8.85 -15.82 -7.67
N SER A 426 -9.35 -14.71 -8.22
CA SER A 426 -10.47 -14.71 -9.19
C SER A 426 -10.03 -14.62 -10.64
N GLY A 427 -8.76 -14.32 -10.92
CA GLY A 427 -8.25 -14.09 -12.27
C GLY A 427 -8.83 -12.84 -12.95
N THR A 428 -9.48 -11.95 -12.19
CA THR A 428 -10.02 -10.67 -12.70
C THR A 428 -8.98 -9.56 -12.63
N PRO A 429 -8.98 -8.57 -13.55
CA PRO A 429 -8.07 -7.43 -13.48
C PRO A 429 -8.31 -6.64 -12.18
N LEU A 430 -7.24 -6.25 -11.48
CA LEU A 430 -7.39 -5.38 -10.31
C LEU A 430 -7.69 -3.95 -10.72
N ILE A 431 -8.38 -3.23 -9.85
CA ILE A 431 -8.46 -1.77 -9.90
C ILE A 431 -7.83 -1.20 -8.65
N TYR A 432 -7.27 -0.01 -8.73
CA TYR A 432 -6.95 0.76 -7.54
C TYR A 432 -8.19 1.55 -7.16
N ARG A 433 -8.60 1.46 -5.90
CA ARG A 433 -9.82 2.12 -5.40
C ARG A 433 -9.59 2.64 -3.99
N ALA A 434 -10.09 3.83 -3.72
CA ALA A 434 -10.18 4.40 -2.39
C ALA A 434 -11.14 3.56 -1.55
N VAL A 435 -10.62 3.01 -0.45
CA VAL A 435 -11.44 2.32 0.56
C VAL A 435 -11.37 3.08 1.88
N PRO A 436 -12.49 3.16 2.63
CA PRO A 436 -12.47 3.76 3.95
C PRO A 436 -11.46 3.06 4.86
N SER A 437 -10.64 3.84 5.56
CA SER A 437 -9.64 3.33 6.49
C SER A 437 -9.48 4.23 7.71
N TRP A 438 -9.07 3.64 8.81
CA TRP A 438 -8.63 4.36 10.01
C TRP A 438 -7.14 4.60 9.94
N PHE A 439 -6.74 5.84 10.20
CA PHE A 439 -5.38 6.31 10.12
C PHE A 439 -4.89 6.83 11.46
N ILE A 440 -3.60 6.63 11.71
CA ILE A 440 -2.86 7.30 12.78
C ILE A 440 -2.08 8.47 12.16
N LYS A 441 -2.21 9.66 12.75
CA LYS A 441 -1.54 10.92 12.36
C LYS A 441 -0.05 10.88 12.70
N VAL A 442 0.72 10.09 11.95
CA VAL A 442 2.17 9.92 12.14
C VAL A 442 2.91 11.21 11.79
N GLU A 443 2.42 11.97 10.81
CA GLU A 443 3.04 13.23 10.40
C GLU A 443 3.12 14.24 11.55
N LYS A 444 2.10 14.27 12.43
CA LYS A 444 2.08 15.14 13.62
C LYS A 444 3.17 14.81 14.65
N ILE A 445 3.66 13.57 14.68
CA ILE A 445 4.67 13.10 15.64
C ILE A 445 6.01 12.77 15.00
N ARG A 446 6.17 13.03 13.70
CA ARG A 446 7.36 12.67 12.92
C ARG A 446 8.65 13.24 13.51
N ASP A 447 8.64 14.50 13.90
CA ASP A 447 9.83 15.16 14.45
C ASP A 447 10.27 14.52 15.77
N GLN A 448 9.31 14.10 16.60
CA GLN A 448 9.59 13.35 17.82
C GLN A 448 10.18 11.97 17.51
N LEU A 449 9.66 11.26 16.50
CA LEU A 449 10.21 9.96 16.07
C LEU A 449 11.65 10.09 15.56
N LEU A 450 11.95 11.16 14.82
CA LEU A 450 13.31 11.46 14.34
C LEU A 450 14.26 11.75 15.51
N GLU A 451 13.81 12.48 16.53
CA GLU A 451 14.62 12.75 17.72
C GLU A 451 14.89 11.47 18.53
N CYS A 452 13.86 10.66 18.80
CA CYS A 452 14.04 9.35 19.44
C CYS A 452 15.00 8.44 18.65
N ASN A 453 14.94 8.47 17.32
CA ASN A 453 15.87 7.69 16.50
C ASN A 453 17.33 8.16 16.68
N LYS A 454 17.58 9.47 16.85
CA LYS A 454 18.94 10.00 17.12
C LYS A 454 19.50 9.50 18.44
N GLU A 455 18.68 9.38 19.48
CA GLU A 455 19.08 8.86 20.79
C GLU A 455 19.29 7.33 20.79
N THR A 456 18.78 6.63 19.79
CA THR A 456 18.86 5.17 19.70
C THR A 456 20.20 4.71 19.12
N TYR A 457 20.83 3.70 19.73
CA TYR A 457 22.03 3.06 19.21
C TYR A 457 21.68 1.94 18.21
N TRP A 458 22.32 1.93 17.05
CA TRP A 458 22.08 0.95 15.99
C TRP A 458 23.38 0.29 15.57
N VAL A 459 23.29 -0.96 15.13
CA VAL A 459 24.41 -1.64 14.49
C VAL A 459 23.92 -2.28 13.20
N PRO A 460 24.50 -1.94 12.03
CA PRO A 460 25.49 -0.90 11.79
C PRO A 460 24.88 0.51 11.67
N ASP A 461 25.66 1.56 11.98
CA ASP A 461 25.22 2.96 12.03
C ASP A 461 24.55 3.45 10.73
N TYR A 462 25.03 3.01 9.56
CA TYR A 462 24.45 3.45 8.28
C TYR A 462 22.97 3.06 8.12
N VAL A 463 22.50 1.99 8.81
CA VAL A 463 21.09 1.57 8.75
C VAL A 463 20.20 2.61 9.44
N LYS A 464 20.65 3.13 10.58
CA LYS A 464 19.99 4.24 11.28
C LYS A 464 19.89 5.46 10.38
N GLU A 465 21.03 5.92 9.88
CA GLU A 465 21.15 7.22 9.20
C GLU A 465 20.57 7.22 7.77
N LYS A 466 20.77 6.15 7.00
CA LYS A 466 20.44 6.16 5.57
C LYS A 466 19.17 5.39 5.21
N ARG A 467 18.79 4.40 6.02
CA ARG A 467 17.60 3.59 5.75
C ARG A 467 16.44 4.02 6.63
N PHE A 468 16.61 3.97 7.95
CA PHE A 468 15.52 4.22 8.88
C PHE A 468 15.20 5.71 9.02
N HIS A 469 16.21 6.57 9.15
CA HIS A 469 16.02 8.02 9.24
C HIS A 469 15.35 8.59 7.98
N ASN A 470 15.89 8.32 6.79
CA ASN A 470 15.29 8.75 5.52
C ASN A 470 13.85 8.24 5.33
N TRP A 471 13.55 7.02 5.80
CA TRP A 471 12.19 6.48 5.78
C TRP A 471 11.26 7.22 6.75
N LEU A 472 11.73 7.54 7.97
CA LEU A 472 10.98 8.33 8.94
C LEU A 472 10.72 9.76 8.48
N GLU A 473 11.68 10.41 7.80
CA GLU A 473 11.49 11.76 7.23
C GLU A 473 10.34 11.78 6.21
N GLY A 474 10.24 10.73 5.39
CA GLY A 474 9.17 10.53 4.43
C GLY A 474 7.90 9.87 5.00
N ALA A 475 7.81 9.65 6.31
CA ALA A 475 6.67 8.97 6.92
C ALA A 475 5.38 9.76 6.70
N ARG A 476 4.35 9.03 6.28
CA ARG A 476 2.98 9.53 6.09
C ARG A 476 2.07 8.90 7.13
N ASP A 477 0.85 9.42 7.24
CA ASP A 477 -0.16 8.87 8.13
C ASP A 477 -0.41 7.37 7.88
N TRP A 478 -0.47 6.61 8.98
CA TRP A 478 -0.45 5.16 8.94
C TRP A 478 -1.87 4.59 8.94
N ALA A 479 -2.28 4.02 7.81
CA ALA A 479 -3.52 3.24 7.74
C ALA A 479 -3.40 1.95 8.56
N VAL A 480 -4.17 1.86 9.65
CA VAL A 480 -4.17 0.71 10.58
C VAL A 480 -5.35 -0.25 10.38
N SER A 481 -6.46 0.20 9.80
CA SER A 481 -7.61 -0.70 9.59
C SER A 481 -7.39 -1.66 8.42
N ARG A 482 -7.92 -2.89 8.53
CA ARG A 482 -7.91 -3.89 7.45
C ARG A 482 -9.29 -4.55 7.37
N SER A 483 -9.78 -4.78 6.16
CA SER A 483 -11.06 -5.46 5.91
C SER A 483 -10.89 -6.98 5.92
N ARG A 484 -10.59 -7.56 7.09
CA ARG A 484 -10.22 -8.97 7.29
C ARG A 484 -11.01 -9.59 8.44
N PHE A 485 -10.85 -10.89 8.70
CA PHE A 485 -11.65 -11.64 9.68
C PHE A 485 -10.85 -12.05 10.92
N TRP A 486 -9.56 -12.41 10.74
CA TRP A 486 -8.69 -12.89 11.82
C TRP A 486 -7.65 -11.82 12.24
N GLY A 487 -7.94 -11.14 13.34
CA GLY A 487 -7.09 -10.10 13.92
C GLY A 487 -7.73 -9.42 15.12
N THR A 488 -6.97 -8.56 15.79
CA THR A 488 -7.51 -7.70 16.85
C THR A 488 -8.54 -6.73 16.25
N PRO A 489 -9.81 -6.75 16.68
CA PRO A 489 -10.81 -5.82 16.18
C PRO A 489 -10.45 -4.37 16.53
N LEU A 490 -10.76 -3.42 15.64
CA LEU A 490 -10.71 -2.01 16.01
C LEU A 490 -11.82 -1.71 17.01
N PRO A 491 -11.53 -1.13 18.18
CA PRO A 491 -12.51 -0.98 19.24
C PRO A 491 -13.38 0.27 19.04
N VAL A 492 -13.93 0.47 17.85
CA VAL A 492 -14.69 1.67 17.48
C VAL A 492 -16.15 1.32 17.23
N TRP A 493 -17.04 1.88 18.03
CA TRP A 493 -18.49 1.84 17.83
C TRP A 493 -18.94 3.17 17.26
N ILE A 494 -19.80 3.11 16.25
CA ILE A 494 -20.29 4.28 15.52
C ILE A 494 -21.82 4.20 15.46
N SER A 495 -22.50 5.31 15.71
CA SER A 495 -23.95 5.42 15.51
C SER A 495 -24.34 5.21 14.03
N GLN A 496 -25.61 4.93 13.77
CA GLN A 496 -26.09 4.70 12.39
C GLN A 496 -25.96 5.94 11.49
N ASP A 497 -26.14 7.13 12.06
CA ASP A 497 -25.94 8.41 11.38
C ASP A 497 -24.46 8.81 11.25
N GLY A 498 -23.54 8.13 11.96
CA GLY A 498 -22.12 8.39 11.93
C GLY A 498 -21.65 9.56 12.79
N GLU A 499 -22.54 10.20 13.56
CA GLU A 499 -22.23 11.39 14.36
C GLU A 499 -21.57 11.06 15.70
N GLU A 500 -21.95 9.95 16.33
CA GLU A 500 -21.40 9.49 17.59
C GLU A 500 -20.37 8.38 17.37
N ILE A 501 -19.17 8.57 17.92
CA ILE A 501 -18.09 7.59 17.89
C ILE A 501 -17.63 7.32 19.32
N VAL A 502 -17.70 6.05 19.73
CA VAL A 502 -17.24 5.59 21.05
C VAL A 502 -16.11 4.60 20.85
N VAL A 503 -14.95 4.89 21.45
CA VAL A 503 -13.78 4.01 21.43
C VAL A 503 -13.67 3.23 22.74
N MET A 504 -13.58 1.91 22.66
CA MET A 504 -13.34 1.05 23.82
C MET A 504 -11.84 0.93 24.06
N ASP A 505 -11.40 1.20 25.28
CA ASP A 505 -10.01 1.11 25.72
C ASP A 505 -9.74 -0.14 26.56
N SER A 506 -10.79 -0.90 26.89
CA SER A 506 -10.77 -2.05 27.79
C SER A 506 -12.00 -2.94 27.59
N ILE A 507 -11.86 -4.20 27.97
CA ILE A 507 -12.96 -5.17 28.03
C ILE A 507 -13.96 -4.72 29.10
N GLU A 508 -13.50 -4.23 30.25
CA GLU A 508 -14.37 -3.72 31.31
C GLU A 508 -15.32 -2.62 30.80
N LYS A 509 -14.79 -1.65 30.04
CA LYS A 509 -15.61 -0.59 29.43
C LYS A 509 -16.65 -1.16 28.47
N LEU A 510 -16.27 -2.15 27.65
CA LEU A 510 -17.19 -2.83 26.75
C LEU A 510 -18.29 -3.58 27.51
N GLU A 511 -17.95 -4.34 28.55
CA GLU A 511 -18.93 -5.06 29.36
C GLU A 511 -19.91 -4.14 30.06
N ARG A 512 -19.41 -3.01 30.60
CA ARG A 512 -20.24 -2.01 31.27
C ARG A 512 -21.24 -1.36 30.31
N LEU A 513 -20.81 -1.02 29.10
CA LEU A 513 -21.65 -0.34 28.11
C LEU A 513 -22.59 -1.29 27.37
N SER A 514 -22.16 -2.53 27.10
CA SER A 514 -22.98 -3.55 26.44
C SER A 514 -23.95 -4.25 27.40
N GLY A 515 -23.65 -4.28 28.70
CA GLY A 515 -24.38 -5.08 29.69
C GLY A 515 -24.12 -6.59 29.58
N VAL A 516 -23.15 -7.02 28.77
CA VAL A 516 -22.83 -8.43 28.50
C VAL A 516 -21.40 -8.72 28.89
N LYS A 517 -21.17 -9.85 29.58
CA LYS A 517 -19.82 -10.34 29.90
C LYS A 517 -19.17 -10.96 28.67
N VAL A 518 -17.89 -10.67 28.45
CA VAL A 518 -17.12 -11.29 27.36
C VAL A 518 -16.86 -12.75 27.74
N ASN A 519 -17.23 -13.67 26.85
CA ASN A 519 -16.95 -15.08 27.03
C ASN A 519 -15.47 -15.33 26.68
N ILE A 520 -14.70 -15.68 27.69
CA ILE A 520 -13.23 -15.84 27.62
C ILE A 520 -12.86 -17.26 27.20
#